data_AF-A0A7J7KYR4-F1
#
_entry.id   AF-A0A7J7KYR4-F1
#
_cell.length_a   1.000
_cell.length_b   1.000
_cell.length_c   1.000
_cell.angle_alpha   90.00
_cell.angle_beta   90.00
_cell.angle_gamma   90.00
#
_symmetry.space_group_name_H-M   'P 1'
#
loop_
_entity.id
_entity.type
_entity.pdbx_description
1 polymer ?
#
loop_
_entity_poly.entity_id
_entity_poly.type
_entity_poly.pdbx_seq_one_letter_code
_entity_poly.pdbx_strand_id
1 'polypeptide(L)'
;MSNDKICDRSPHISNTWVEKDEGKIGITQEVAIIELTESSDSEELESLPKFSAIEGSGEGELPNNSSKDSTPTKPEIKSKTNSDEGFEKWQRIIRLDGMHANAEWVPYSPTQAGMSAEIAQHLAESVGLKDYDNLEPCRIFHTARLVSILEAYALYDLVTEYCKRMSDILSPMIAEIDEDHKAFWCFAGFMRKTPHNFRLDEEGITAQLTTISKIIKFKDPHLYKHLEKLQADNCFFVYRMVVALFRKELKFEQTLCLWEVMWAD
;
A
#
# COMPACT_ATOMS: atom_id res chain seq x y z
N MET A 1 -2.19 -8.43 -71.61
CA MET A 1 -0.92 -9.18 -71.63
C MET A 1 -0.57 -9.56 -70.20
N SER A 2 -0.52 -10.87 -69.95
CA SER A 2 0.05 -11.63 -68.80
C SER A 2 -0.44 -11.29 -67.38
N ASN A 3 -1.20 -12.12 -66.65
CA ASN A 3 -1.02 -13.50 -66.14
C ASN A 3 0.28 -13.74 -65.34
N ASP A 4 0.15 -14.01 -64.02
CA ASP A 4 0.38 -15.32 -63.33
C ASP A 4 0.46 -15.14 -61.80
N LYS A 5 -0.43 -15.78 -61.01
CA LYS A 5 -0.34 -17.08 -60.27
C LYS A 5 0.49 -17.05 -58.97
N ILE A 6 -0.15 -17.19 -57.80
CA ILE A 6 -0.35 -18.45 -57.00
C ILE A 6 0.98 -19.01 -56.42
N CYS A 7 1.15 -19.05 -55.08
CA CYS A 7 0.92 -20.26 -54.27
C CYS A 7 1.38 -20.11 -52.79
N ASP A 8 0.62 -20.75 -51.92
CA ASP A 8 0.84 -21.13 -50.53
C ASP A 8 2.22 -21.71 -50.17
N ARG A 9 2.62 -21.56 -48.89
CA ARG A 9 3.08 -22.66 -48.03
C ARG A 9 3.26 -22.25 -46.56
N SER A 10 2.43 -22.81 -45.69
CA SER A 10 2.74 -23.07 -44.27
C SER A 10 3.79 -24.18 -44.13
N PRO A 11 4.57 -24.21 -43.04
CA PRO A 11 5.17 -25.44 -42.54
C PRO A 11 4.45 -25.92 -41.27
N HIS A 12 3.85 -27.10 -41.36
CA HIS A 12 3.59 -27.98 -40.23
C HIS A 12 4.91 -28.46 -39.64
N ILE A 13 5.06 -28.47 -38.31
CA ILE A 13 6.01 -29.33 -37.62
C ILE A 13 5.25 -30.14 -36.56
N SER A 14 5.38 -31.44 -36.72
CA SER A 14 4.78 -32.56 -36.01
C SER A 14 5.34 -32.76 -34.60
N ASN A 15 4.45 -33.17 -33.69
CA ASN A 15 4.77 -33.64 -32.35
C ASN A 15 5.57 -34.95 -32.38
N THR A 16 6.58 -35.06 -31.52
CA THR A 16 7.13 -36.36 -31.10
C THR A 16 7.28 -36.36 -29.58
N TRP A 17 6.42 -37.14 -28.93
CA TRP A 17 6.52 -37.51 -27.52
C TRP A 17 7.58 -38.59 -27.37
N VAL A 18 8.50 -38.42 -26.41
CA VAL A 18 9.36 -39.50 -25.91
C VAL A 18 9.23 -39.49 -24.39
N GLU A 19 8.55 -40.49 -23.86
CA GLU A 19 8.60 -40.87 -22.45
C GLU A 19 9.98 -41.45 -22.14
N LYS A 20 10.55 -41.09 -20.98
CA LYS A 20 11.53 -41.92 -20.30
C LYS A 20 11.47 -41.72 -18.79
N ASP A 21 11.41 -42.86 -18.12
CA ASP A 21 11.18 -43.09 -16.69
C ASP A 21 12.19 -42.49 -15.71
N GLU A 22 11.62 -42.25 -14.52
CA GLU A 22 12.12 -42.22 -13.14
C GLU A 22 13.63 -42.22 -12.85
N GLY A 23 14.05 -41.19 -12.13
CA GLY A 23 15.25 -41.18 -11.30
C GLY A 23 15.06 -40.23 -10.12
N LYS A 24 14.95 -40.80 -8.91
CA LYS A 24 15.01 -40.09 -7.62
C LYS A 24 16.25 -39.19 -7.59
N ILE A 25 16.04 -37.88 -7.46
CA ILE A 25 17.07 -36.94 -7.00
C ILE A 25 16.41 -36.14 -5.88
N GLY A 26 16.86 -36.38 -4.65
CA GLY A 26 16.55 -35.50 -3.54
C GLY A 26 17.21 -34.15 -3.81
N ILE A 27 16.40 -33.10 -3.92
CA ILE A 27 16.88 -31.74 -4.07
C ILE A 27 16.28 -30.95 -2.90
N THR A 28 17.11 -30.73 -1.88
CA THR A 28 16.99 -29.57 -1.00
C THR A 28 17.06 -28.34 -1.89
N GLN A 29 16.01 -27.54 -1.95
CA GLN A 29 15.99 -26.34 -2.78
C GLN A 29 15.82 -25.10 -1.91
N GLU A 30 16.93 -24.39 -1.79
CA GLU A 30 17.02 -22.95 -1.50
C GLU A 30 16.04 -22.19 -2.40
N VAL A 31 15.23 -21.32 -1.79
CA VAL A 31 14.34 -20.41 -2.50
C VAL A 31 15.21 -19.36 -3.20
N ALA A 32 15.31 -19.46 -4.53
CA ALA A 32 15.93 -18.42 -5.35
C ALA A 32 15.03 -17.17 -5.35
N ILE A 33 15.46 -16.13 -4.66
CA ILE A 33 14.93 -14.78 -4.82
C ILE A 33 15.35 -14.32 -6.21
N ILE A 34 14.39 -14.20 -7.13
CA ILE A 34 14.61 -13.55 -8.41
C ILE A 34 14.61 -12.05 -8.15
N GLU A 35 15.80 -11.47 -7.97
CA GLU A 35 16.02 -10.03 -8.15
C GLU A 35 15.82 -9.70 -9.63
N LEU A 36 14.69 -9.05 -9.95
CA LEU A 36 14.57 -8.32 -11.21
C LEU A 36 15.24 -6.96 -11.02
N THR A 37 16.54 -6.93 -11.33
CA THR A 37 17.32 -5.70 -11.45
C THR A 37 16.93 -4.96 -12.75
N GLU A 38 16.26 -3.82 -12.62
CA GLU A 38 16.51 -2.63 -13.46
C GLU A 38 16.43 -1.36 -12.60
N SER A 39 17.62 -0.93 -12.13
CA SER A 39 18.10 0.45 -11.92
C SER A 39 17.08 1.59 -11.73
N SER A 40 16.90 2.06 -10.49
CA SER A 40 17.27 3.43 -10.03
C SER A 40 16.84 3.66 -8.57
N ASP A 41 17.77 4.21 -7.78
CA ASP A 41 17.68 4.72 -6.41
C ASP A 41 17.34 3.77 -5.24
N SER A 42 18.42 3.39 -4.55
CA SER A 42 18.50 2.70 -3.27
C SER A 42 17.98 3.57 -2.12
N GLU A 43 17.05 3.04 -1.32
CA GLU A 43 16.86 3.21 0.14
C GLU A 43 15.43 2.79 0.52
N GLU A 44 15.06 1.52 0.31
CA GLU A 44 13.82 1.00 0.87
C GLU A 44 13.85 -0.53 0.97
N LEU A 45 14.38 -1.09 2.06
CA LEU A 45 14.14 -2.49 2.48
C LEU A 45 14.70 -2.79 3.88
N GLU A 46 14.27 -2.03 4.89
CA GLU A 46 14.53 -2.34 6.31
C GLU A 46 13.24 -2.11 7.12
N SER A 47 12.19 -2.91 6.89
CA SER A 47 11.08 -3.07 7.86
C SER A 47 10.10 -4.22 7.57
N LEU A 48 10.55 -5.33 6.98
CA LEU A 48 9.74 -6.56 6.98
C LEU A 48 9.95 -7.31 8.30
N PRO A 49 8.90 -7.60 9.11
CA PRO A 49 9.04 -8.46 10.26
C PRO A 49 9.33 -9.90 9.81
N LYS A 50 10.40 -10.49 10.35
CA LYS A 50 10.74 -11.91 10.15
C LYS A 50 9.61 -12.79 10.70
N PHE A 51 9.09 -13.65 9.84
CA PHE A 51 8.14 -14.70 10.20
C PHE A 51 8.81 -15.70 11.16
N SER A 52 8.34 -15.81 12.40
CA SER A 52 8.72 -16.90 13.30
C SER A 52 7.63 -17.97 13.29
N ALA A 53 8.03 -19.20 12.94
CA ALA A 53 7.19 -20.38 13.01
C ALA A 53 6.87 -20.70 14.48
N ILE A 54 5.59 -20.91 14.79
CA ILE A 54 5.15 -21.46 16.09
C ILE A 54 5.04 -22.98 15.93
N GLU A 55 6.00 -23.70 16.52
CA GLU A 55 5.84 -25.12 16.88
C GLU A 55 5.28 -25.22 18.30
N GLY A 56 4.27 -26.05 18.48
CA GLY A 56 3.63 -26.29 19.78
C GLY A 56 4.31 -27.38 20.59
N SER A 57 4.15 -27.30 21.92
CA SER A 57 3.86 -28.40 22.86
C SER A 57 4.21 -27.98 24.30
N GLY A 58 3.36 -28.33 25.28
CA GLY A 58 3.77 -28.44 26.69
C GLY A 58 2.76 -27.90 27.71
N GLU A 59 2.06 -28.81 28.37
CA GLU A 59 1.14 -28.62 29.50
C GLU A 59 1.87 -28.17 30.79
N GLY A 60 1.14 -27.60 31.77
CA GLY A 60 1.54 -27.68 33.18
C GLY A 60 1.22 -26.50 34.11
N GLU A 61 0.08 -26.62 34.82
CA GLU A 61 -0.14 -26.30 36.25
C GLU A 61 -0.13 -24.85 36.80
N LEU A 62 -1.26 -24.54 37.47
CA LEU A 62 -1.47 -23.50 38.50
C LEU A 62 -1.00 -24.01 39.88
N PRO A 63 -0.65 -23.11 40.83
CA PRO A 63 -1.57 -22.96 41.97
C PRO A 63 -1.67 -21.56 42.62
N ASN A 64 -2.93 -21.19 42.90
CA ASN A 64 -3.55 -20.66 44.14
C ASN A 64 -2.90 -19.63 45.10
N ASN A 65 -3.73 -18.59 45.34
CA ASN A 65 -4.18 -17.98 46.61
C ASN A 65 -3.22 -17.17 47.51
N SER A 66 -3.55 -15.89 47.75
CA SER A 66 -4.34 -15.47 48.93
C SER A 66 -4.42 -13.94 49.10
N SER A 67 -5.52 -13.50 49.73
CA SER A 67 -6.06 -12.15 49.87
C SER A 67 -5.32 -11.23 50.85
N LYS A 68 -5.46 -9.90 50.69
CA LYS A 68 -5.93 -8.93 51.73
C LYS A 68 -5.97 -7.46 51.26
N ASP A 69 -7.15 -6.87 51.44
CA ASP A 69 -7.56 -5.47 51.70
C ASP A 69 -6.53 -4.32 51.72
N SER A 70 -6.88 -3.17 51.09
CA SER A 70 -7.14 -1.85 51.76
C SER A 70 -7.12 -0.63 50.81
N THR A 71 -8.27 0.08 50.72
CA THR A 71 -8.49 1.52 50.43
C THR A 71 -8.21 2.15 49.04
N PRO A 72 -9.07 3.08 48.56
CA PRO A 72 -8.99 3.65 47.22
C PRO A 72 -8.12 4.92 47.20
N THR A 73 -6.96 4.85 46.56
CA THR A 73 -6.16 6.03 46.22
C THR A 73 -6.51 6.49 44.81
N LYS A 74 -6.92 7.76 44.74
CA LYS A 74 -7.14 8.64 43.57
C LYS A 74 -6.39 8.21 42.29
N PRO A 75 -6.98 8.30 41.08
CA PRO A 75 -6.29 7.89 39.87
C PRO A 75 -5.08 8.79 39.64
N GLU A 76 -3.90 8.20 39.80
CA GLU A 76 -2.64 8.79 39.33
C GLU A 76 -2.69 8.87 37.80
N ILE A 77 -2.43 10.07 37.31
CA ILE A 77 -2.24 10.41 35.91
C ILE A 77 -1.00 9.66 35.40
N LYS A 78 -1.21 8.49 34.80
CA LYS A 78 -0.31 7.85 33.82
C LYS A 78 -1.09 7.91 32.50
N SER A 79 -0.65 8.46 31.38
CA SER A 79 0.69 8.73 30.84
C SER A 79 0.52 9.75 29.71
N LYS A 80 1.18 10.92 29.79
CA LYS A 80 1.13 11.96 28.74
C LYS A 80 2.39 12.01 27.87
N THR A 81 3.27 11.01 27.99
CA THR A 81 4.60 11.04 27.35
C THR A 81 4.71 10.11 26.14
N ASN A 82 4.00 8.97 26.13
CA ASN A 82 4.10 8.01 25.02
C ASN A 82 3.31 8.42 23.76
N SER A 83 2.24 9.22 23.91
CA SER A 83 1.43 9.68 22.77
C SER A 83 2.13 10.75 21.94
N ASP A 84 2.88 11.63 22.60
CA ASP A 84 3.51 12.79 21.97
C ASP A 84 4.72 12.35 21.14
N GLU A 85 5.48 11.35 21.59
CA GLU A 85 6.58 10.74 20.82
C GLU A 85 6.08 10.03 19.54
N GLY A 86 4.92 9.38 19.61
CA GLY A 86 4.26 8.74 18.46
C GLY A 86 3.85 9.77 17.42
N PHE A 87 3.23 10.87 17.86
CA PHE A 87 2.80 11.93 16.96
C PHE A 87 3.96 12.66 16.28
N GLU A 88 5.02 13.02 17.02
CA GLU A 88 6.21 13.62 16.41
C GLU A 88 6.88 12.68 15.38
N LYS A 89 6.87 11.37 15.65
CA LYS A 89 7.36 10.39 14.69
C LYS A 89 6.50 10.42 13.42
N TRP A 90 5.17 10.40 13.53
CA TRP A 90 4.28 10.48 12.37
C TRP A 90 4.45 11.78 11.60
N GLN A 91 4.58 12.93 12.27
CA GLN A 91 4.82 14.23 11.60
C GLN A 91 6.08 14.19 10.72
N ARG A 92 7.17 13.60 11.19
CA ARG A 92 8.41 13.46 10.40
C ARG A 92 8.18 12.59 9.16
N ILE A 93 7.47 11.46 9.30
CA ILE A 93 7.19 10.54 8.18
C ILE A 93 6.23 11.21 7.18
N ILE A 94 5.15 11.83 7.64
CA ILE A 94 4.16 12.53 6.80
C ILE A 94 4.83 13.59 5.92
N ARG A 95 5.71 14.41 6.51
CA ARG A 95 6.43 15.46 5.78
C ARG A 95 7.36 14.87 4.73
N LEU A 96 8.10 13.82 5.07
CA LEU A 96 8.98 13.12 4.13
C LEU A 96 8.19 12.50 2.97
N ASP A 97 7.07 11.84 3.27
CA ASP A 97 6.20 11.24 2.26
C ASP A 97 5.60 12.28 1.33
N GLY A 98 5.17 13.43 1.87
CA GLY A 98 4.66 14.54 1.07
C GLY A 98 5.69 15.11 0.11
N MET A 99 6.95 15.25 0.53
CA MET A 99 8.05 15.70 -0.34
C MET A 99 8.31 14.72 -1.50
N HIS A 100 8.15 13.41 -1.25
CA HIS A 100 8.28 12.35 -2.25
C HIS A 100 6.99 12.08 -3.02
N ALA A 101 5.90 12.79 -2.75
CA ALA A 101 4.65 12.60 -3.46
C ALA A 101 4.82 12.89 -4.96
N ASN A 102 4.25 11.99 -5.76
CA ASN A 102 4.31 12.05 -7.21
C ASN A 102 3.57 13.29 -7.75
N ALA A 103 4.17 13.97 -8.73
CA ALA A 103 3.63 15.18 -9.39
C ALA A 103 2.71 14.87 -10.58
N GLU A 104 2.32 13.61 -10.81
CA GLU A 104 1.37 13.20 -11.86
C GLU A 104 0.05 13.96 -11.88
N TRP A 105 -0.36 14.55 -10.76
CA TRP A 105 -1.61 15.32 -10.63
C TRP A 105 -1.56 16.70 -11.32
N VAL A 106 -0.36 17.27 -11.53
CA VAL A 106 -0.17 18.65 -11.99
C VAL A 106 -0.93 18.98 -13.28
N PRO A 107 -0.95 18.11 -14.32
CA PRO A 107 -1.72 18.37 -15.54
C PRO A 107 -3.24 18.39 -15.33
N TYR A 108 -3.74 17.76 -14.25
CA TYR A 108 -5.17 17.58 -13.99
C TYR A 108 -5.75 18.66 -13.06
N SER A 109 -4.89 19.40 -12.33
CA SER A 109 -5.30 20.51 -11.47
C SER A 109 -4.59 21.83 -11.84
N PRO A 110 -4.93 22.47 -12.97
CA PRO A 110 -4.28 23.71 -13.41
C PRO A 110 -4.43 24.88 -12.42
N THR A 111 -5.54 24.92 -11.69
CA THR A 111 -5.81 25.95 -10.67
C THR A 111 -4.80 25.85 -9.53
N GLN A 112 -4.55 24.66 -9.01
CA GLN A 112 -3.56 24.43 -7.97
C GLN A 112 -2.12 24.49 -8.51
N ALA A 113 -1.90 24.07 -9.76
CA ALA A 113 -0.60 24.17 -10.41
C ALA A 113 -0.14 25.63 -10.63
N GLY A 114 -1.09 26.56 -10.78
CA GLY A 114 -0.84 27.99 -10.96
C GLY A 114 -0.62 28.80 -9.67
N MET A 115 -0.49 28.14 -8.52
CA MET A 115 -0.28 28.83 -7.24
C MET A 115 1.06 29.58 -7.19
N SER A 116 1.03 30.78 -6.63
CA SER A 116 2.21 31.64 -6.47
C SER A 116 3.18 31.09 -5.43
N ALA A 117 4.48 31.34 -5.61
CA ALA A 117 5.54 30.91 -4.70
C ALA A 117 5.35 31.42 -3.27
N GLU A 118 4.82 32.64 -3.10
CA GLU A 118 4.61 33.26 -1.79
C GLU A 118 3.59 32.49 -0.95
N ILE A 119 2.47 32.09 -1.58
CA ILE A 119 1.43 31.27 -0.93
C ILE A 119 1.99 29.90 -0.58
N ALA A 120 2.72 29.27 -1.50
CA ALA A 120 3.30 27.95 -1.30
C ALA A 120 4.30 27.93 -0.13
N GLN A 121 5.19 28.93 -0.07
CA GLN A 121 6.17 29.08 1.01
C GLN A 121 5.51 29.34 2.36
N HIS A 122 4.54 30.26 2.42
CA HIS A 122 3.80 30.54 3.65
C HIS A 122 3.10 29.28 4.20
N LEU A 123 2.49 28.47 3.33
CA LEU A 123 1.88 27.21 3.74
C LEU A 123 2.92 26.18 4.20
N ALA A 124 4.05 26.06 3.48
CA ALA A 124 5.15 25.17 3.85
C ALA A 124 5.71 25.50 5.24
N GLU A 125 5.91 26.78 5.54
CA GLU A 125 6.33 27.25 6.86
C GLU A 125 5.30 26.92 7.95
N SER A 126 4.00 27.12 7.65
CA SER A 126 2.92 26.85 8.61
C SER A 126 2.83 25.39 9.05
N VAL A 127 3.24 24.46 8.18
CA VAL A 127 3.29 23.01 8.48
C VAL A 127 4.67 22.54 8.92
N GLY A 128 5.65 23.45 9.04
CA GLY A 128 7.02 23.12 9.43
C GLY A 128 7.74 22.20 8.43
N LEU A 129 7.46 22.37 7.14
CA LEU A 129 8.22 21.73 6.06
C LEU A 129 9.65 22.28 6.02
N LYS A 130 10.60 21.45 5.62
CA LYS A 130 12.02 21.81 5.53
C LYS A 130 12.59 21.31 4.20
N ASP A 131 13.74 21.85 3.81
CA ASP A 131 14.53 21.38 2.65
C ASP A 131 13.74 21.31 1.33
N TYR A 132 12.78 22.22 1.15
CA TYR A 132 11.90 22.28 -0.03
C TYR A 132 12.37 23.24 -1.12
N ASP A 133 13.57 23.80 -1.01
CA ASP A 133 14.12 24.79 -1.95
C ASP A 133 14.26 24.25 -3.38
N ASN A 134 14.38 22.93 -3.53
CA ASN A 134 14.50 22.26 -4.83
C ASN A 134 13.15 21.90 -5.46
N LEU A 135 12.02 22.22 -4.82
CA LEU A 135 10.69 21.92 -5.32
C LEU A 135 10.06 23.12 -6.03
N GLU A 136 9.31 22.83 -7.09
CA GLU A 136 8.46 23.83 -7.74
C GLU A 136 7.34 24.31 -6.80
N PRO A 137 6.90 25.58 -6.90
CA PRO A 137 5.85 26.16 -6.05
C PRO A 137 4.57 25.31 -5.94
N CYS A 138 4.10 24.74 -7.05
CA CYS A 138 2.92 23.89 -7.06
C CYS A 138 3.10 22.61 -6.24
N ARG A 139 4.31 22.02 -6.25
CA ARG A 139 4.64 20.84 -5.45
C ARG A 139 4.72 21.21 -3.98
N ILE A 140 5.36 22.33 -3.65
CA ILE A 140 5.42 22.84 -2.26
C ILE A 140 4.00 23.05 -1.71
N PHE A 141 3.14 23.71 -2.48
CA PHE A 141 1.74 23.95 -2.14
C PHE A 141 0.99 22.64 -1.86
N HIS A 142 1.08 21.68 -2.79
CA HIS A 142 0.43 20.37 -2.66
C HIS A 142 0.94 19.58 -1.45
N THR A 143 2.25 19.57 -1.23
CA THR A 143 2.88 18.92 -0.08
C THR A 143 2.40 19.55 1.23
N ALA A 144 2.32 20.88 1.33
CA ALA A 144 1.86 21.55 2.53
C ALA A 144 0.40 21.21 2.86
N ARG A 145 -0.47 21.14 1.84
CA ARG A 145 -1.86 20.69 2.00
C ARG A 145 -1.94 19.24 2.45
N LEU A 146 -1.17 18.36 1.82
CA LEU A 146 -1.09 16.94 2.18
C LEU A 146 -0.69 16.76 3.65
N VAL A 147 0.38 17.44 4.07
CA VAL A 147 0.88 17.41 5.46
C VAL A 147 -0.19 17.88 6.43
N SER A 148 -0.83 19.03 6.16
CA SER A 148 -1.87 19.60 7.04
C SER A 148 -3.00 18.61 7.30
N ILE A 149 -3.51 17.97 6.24
CA ILE A 149 -4.66 17.07 6.34
C ILE A 149 -4.26 15.73 6.99
N LEU A 150 -3.08 15.18 6.68
CA LEU A 150 -2.61 13.93 7.28
C LEU A 150 -2.28 14.11 8.77
N GLU A 151 -1.65 15.23 9.16
CA GLU A 151 -1.41 15.53 10.57
C GLU A 151 -2.74 15.69 11.33
N ALA A 152 -3.73 16.36 10.74
CA ALA A 152 -5.07 16.45 11.31
C ALA A 152 -5.75 15.07 11.42
N TYR A 153 -5.59 14.19 10.42
CA TYR A 153 -6.15 12.84 10.46
C TYR A 153 -5.48 11.97 11.53
N ALA A 154 -4.16 12.07 11.69
CA ALA A 154 -3.43 11.35 12.73
C ALA A 154 -3.87 11.75 14.15
N LEU A 155 -4.36 12.98 14.35
CA LEU A 155 -4.98 13.40 15.62
C LEU A 155 -6.44 12.96 15.76
N TYR A 156 -7.14 12.76 14.64
CA TYR A 156 -8.54 12.35 14.60
C TYR A 156 -8.72 10.85 14.85
N ASP A 157 -7.88 10.01 14.25
CA ASP A 157 -7.90 8.55 14.41
C ASP A 157 -6.57 8.01 14.92
N LEU A 158 -6.47 7.96 16.25
CA LEU A 158 -5.30 7.45 16.97
C LEU A 158 -5.17 5.92 16.91
N VAL A 159 -6.19 5.20 16.43
CA VAL A 159 -6.20 3.73 16.43
C VAL A 159 -5.52 3.18 15.18
N THR A 160 -5.80 3.78 14.02
CA THR A 160 -5.19 3.32 12.76
C THR A 160 -3.70 3.67 12.68
N GLU A 161 -3.26 4.72 13.41
CA GLU A 161 -1.93 5.34 13.30
C GLU A 161 -1.61 5.81 11.86
N TYR A 162 -0.62 6.68 11.66
CA TYR A 162 -0.21 7.03 10.30
C TYR A 162 0.55 5.87 9.65
N CYS A 163 0.17 5.50 8.44
CA CYS A 163 0.97 4.64 7.58
C CYS A 163 1.30 5.36 6.26
N LYS A 164 2.50 5.12 5.72
CA LYS A 164 3.03 5.78 4.51
C LYS A 164 2.04 5.84 3.35
N ARG A 165 1.22 4.80 3.22
CA ARG A 165 0.21 4.66 2.17
C ARG A 165 -0.91 5.70 2.21
N MET A 166 -1.19 6.30 3.37
CA MET A 166 -2.22 7.33 3.49
C MET A 166 -1.90 8.53 2.60
N SER A 167 -0.63 8.88 2.44
CA SER A 167 -0.19 9.95 1.52
C SER A 167 -0.49 9.64 0.05
N ASP A 168 -0.25 8.39 -0.39
CA ASP A 168 -0.53 7.91 -1.75
C ASP A 168 -2.03 7.97 -2.09
N ILE A 169 -2.89 7.76 -1.08
CA ILE A 169 -4.35 7.86 -1.24
C ILE A 169 -4.83 9.31 -1.22
N LEU A 170 -4.35 10.11 -0.27
CA LEU A 170 -4.85 11.48 -0.10
C LEU A 170 -4.36 12.41 -1.23
N SER A 171 -3.15 12.21 -1.74
CA SER A 171 -2.55 13.05 -2.78
C SER A 171 -3.45 13.31 -4.00
N PRO A 172 -4.01 12.28 -4.67
CA PRO A 172 -4.96 12.50 -5.76
C PRO A 172 -6.29 13.13 -5.29
N MET A 173 -6.76 12.88 -4.06
CA MET A 173 -8.00 13.50 -3.56
C MET A 173 -7.86 15.02 -3.40
N ILE A 174 -6.74 15.49 -2.85
CA ILE A 174 -6.52 16.93 -2.64
C ILE A 174 -6.24 17.67 -3.96
N ALA A 175 -5.73 16.97 -4.97
CA ALA A 175 -5.58 17.54 -6.31
C ALA A 175 -6.93 17.85 -6.97
N GLU A 176 -7.97 17.06 -6.70
CA GLU A 176 -9.33 17.28 -7.21
C GLU A 176 -10.20 18.15 -6.28
N ILE A 177 -9.97 18.07 -4.96
CA ILE A 177 -10.75 18.80 -3.96
C ILE A 177 -9.94 20.00 -3.46
N ASP A 178 -10.30 21.19 -3.91
CA ASP A 178 -9.62 22.44 -3.56
C ASP A 178 -9.74 22.78 -2.06
N GLU A 179 -10.86 22.45 -1.41
CA GLU A 179 -11.07 22.81 -0.01
C GLU A 179 -10.63 21.71 0.98
N ASP A 180 -9.60 22.01 1.78
CA ASP A 180 -8.97 21.06 2.70
C ASP A 180 -9.93 20.38 3.68
N HIS A 181 -10.93 21.12 4.18
CA HIS A 181 -11.92 20.54 5.10
C HIS A 181 -12.82 19.50 4.41
N LYS A 182 -13.16 19.69 3.12
CA LYS A 182 -13.90 18.68 2.35
C LYS A 182 -13.00 17.48 2.06
N ALA A 183 -11.76 17.73 1.63
CA ALA A 183 -10.80 16.68 1.37
C ALA A 183 -10.53 15.82 2.61
N PHE A 184 -10.41 16.45 3.79
CA PHE A 184 -10.30 15.77 5.08
C PHE A 184 -11.48 14.82 5.33
N TRP A 185 -12.73 15.29 5.22
CA TRP A 185 -13.90 14.45 5.49
C TRP A 185 -14.10 13.36 4.43
N CYS A 186 -13.76 13.63 3.16
CA CYS A 186 -13.70 12.60 2.13
C CYS A 186 -12.68 11.51 2.47
N PHE A 187 -11.47 11.91 2.86
CA PHE A 187 -10.41 10.98 3.26
C PHE A 187 -10.78 10.19 4.52
N ALA A 188 -11.30 10.84 5.56
CA ALA A 188 -11.74 10.16 6.79
C ALA A 188 -12.90 9.18 6.52
N GLY A 189 -13.84 9.56 5.64
CA GLY A 189 -14.89 8.67 5.16
C GLY A 189 -14.33 7.45 4.42
N PHE A 190 -13.32 7.66 3.58
CA PHE A 190 -12.61 6.60 2.88
C PHE A 190 -11.92 5.63 3.85
N MET A 191 -11.12 6.14 4.79
CA MET A 191 -10.37 5.31 5.75
C MET A 191 -11.30 4.44 6.59
N ARG A 192 -12.50 4.94 6.92
CA ARG A 192 -13.53 4.18 7.63
C ARG A 192 -14.16 3.05 6.78
N LYS A 193 -14.24 3.17 5.46
CA LYS A 193 -14.73 2.12 4.56
C LYS A 193 -13.66 1.05 4.29
N THR A 194 -12.38 1.39 4.39
CA THR A 194 -11.25 0.50 4.05
C THR A 194 -10.28 0.19 5.21
N PRO A 195 -10.74 0.03 6.47
CA PRO A 195 -9.84 -0.07 7.62
C PRO A 195 -8.91 -1.29 7.54
N HIS A 196 -9.38 -2.36 6.90
CA HIS A 196 -8.65 -3.61 6.71
C HIS A 196 -7.43 -3.48 5.76
N ASN A 197 -7.34 -2.43 4.95
CA ASN A 197 -6.19 -2.19 4.06
C ASN A 197 -5.03 -1.48 4.77
N PHE A 198 -5.27 -0.93 5.95
CA PHE A 198 -4.32 -0.09 6.69
C PHE A 198 -3.93 -0.67 8.05
N ARG A 199 -4.39 -1.88 8.37
CA ARG A 199 -3.97 -2.59 9.59
C ARG A 199 -2.51 -3.01 9.50
N LEU A 200 -1.79 -2.80 10.60
CA LEU A 200 -0.37 -3.18 10.73
C LEU A 200 -0.13 -4.70 10.71
N ASP A 201 -1.14 -5.49 11.08
CA ASP A 201 -1.06 -6.96 11.13
C ASP A 201 -1.24 -7.65 9.78
N GLU A 202 -1.51 -6.88 8.72
CA GLU A 202 -1.76 -7.35 7.34
C GLU A 202 -2.91 -8.35 7.17
N GLU A 203 -3.66 -8.69 8.24
CA GLU A 203 -4.71 -9.72 8.21
C GLU A 203 -5.78 -9.40 7.16
N GLY A 204 -6.10 -8.11 7.01
CA GLY A 204 -7.06 -7.63 6.03
C GLY A 204 -6.59 -7.78 4.58
N ILE A 205 -5.29 -7.64 4.32
CA ILE A 205 -4.71 -7.87 3.00
C ILE A 205 -4.65 -9.36 2.71
N THR A 206 -4.21 -10.19 3.66
CA THR A 206 -4.19 -11.65 3.52
C THR A 206 -5.59 -12.22 3.25
N ALA A 207 -6.62 -11.70 3.91
CA ALA A 207 -8.01 -12.08 3.67
C ALA A 207 -8.48 -11.72 2.24
N GLN A 208 -8.09 -10.55 1.73
CA GLN A 208 -8.37 -10.15 0.34
C GLN A 208 -7.66 -11.05 -0.67
N LEU A 209 -6.36 -11.33 -0.49
CA LEU A 209 -5.62 -12.23 -1.37
C LEU A 209 -6.22 -13.64 -1.39
N THR A 210 -6.61 -14.14 -0.22
CA THR A 210 -7.32 -15.42 -0.10
C THR A 210 -8.65 -15.39 -0.87
N THR A 211 -9.37 -14.27 -0.83
CA THR A 211 -10.62 -14.09 -1.57
C THR A 211 -10.38 -14.06 -3.08
N ILE A 212 -9.34 -13.36 -3.54
CA ILE A 212 -8.94 -13.32 -4.95
C ILE A 212 -8.58 -14.72 -5.45
N SER A 213 -7.78 -15.47 -4.69
CA SER A 213 -7.43 -16.86 -4.99
C SER A 213 -8.67 -17.75 -5.17
N LYS A 214 -9.65 -17.63 -4.26
CA LYS A 214 -10.94 -18.34 -4.36
C LYS A 214 -11.75 -17.93 -5.59
N ILE A 215 -11.77 -16.65 -5.94
CA ILE A 215 -12.46 -16.14 -7.13
C ILE A 215 -11.82 -16.73 -8.39
N ILE A 216 -10.49 -16.71 -8.50
CA ILE A 216 -9.76 -17.29 -9.64
C ILE A 216 -10.06 -18.79 -9.73
N LYS A 217 -9.97 -19.53 -8.63
CA LYS A 217 -10.29 -20.96 -8.57
C LYS A 217 -11.69 -21.28 -9.08
N PHE A 218 -12.67 -20.45 -8.74
CA PHE A 218 -14.06 -20.65 -9.13
C PHE A 218 -14.32 -20.23 -10.59
N LYS A 219 -13.74 -19.11 -11.04
CA LYS A 219 -14.00 -18.54 -12.37
C LYS A 219 -13.17 -19.17 -13.48
N ASP A 220 -11.91 -19.50 -13.19
CA ASP A 220 -10.99 -20.16 -14.11
C ASP A 220 -10.14 -21.22 -13.39
N PRO A 221 -10.67 -22.44 -13.23
CA PRO A 221 -9.95 -23.54 -12.59
C PRO A 221 -8.67 -23.96 -13.32
N HIS A 222 -8.56 -23.69 -14.63
CA HIS A 222 -7.37 -24.02 -15.41
C HIS A 222 -6.24 -23.05 -15.08
N LEU A 223 -6.53 -21.74 -15.04
CA LEU A 223 -5.60 -20.73 -14.56
C LEU A 223 -5.15 -21.02 -13.12
N TYR A 224 -6.10 -21.32 -12.23
CA TYR A 224 -5.76 -21.64 -10.83
C TYR A 224 -4.80 -22.82 -10.71
N LYS A 225 -5.05 -23.93 -11.43
CA LYS A 225 -4.11 -25.08 -11.46
C LYS A 225 -2.74 -24.71 -12.01
N HIS A 226 -2.67 -23.78 -12.96
CA HIS A 226 -1.40 -23.27 -13.46
C HIS A 226 -0.67 -22.47 -12.37
N LEU A 227 -1.38 -21.60 -11.64
CA LEU A 227 -0.82 -20.86 -10.50
C LEU A 227 -0.35 -21.80 -9.37
N GLU A 228 -1.09 -22.87 -9.06
CA GLU A 228 -0.65 -23.90 -8.08
C GLU A 228 0.66 -24.56 -8.51
N LYS A 229 0.81 -24.90 -9.80
CA LYS A 229 2.07 -25.47 -10.32
C LYS A 229 3.25 -24.50 -10.21
N LEU A 230 2.98 -23.20 -10.27
CA LEU A 230 3.96 -22.13 -10.10
C LEU A 230 4.14 -21.71 -8.63
N GLN A 231 3.43 -22.33 -7.68
CA GLN A 231 3.41 -21.94 -6.26
C GLN A 231 2.98 -20.47 -6.04
N ALA A 232 2.10 -19.96 -6.91
CA ALA A 232 1.60 -18.59 -6.91
C ALA A 232 0.10 -18.49 -6.57
N ASP A 233 -0.51 -19.57 -6.07
CA ASP A 233 -1.94 -19.66 -5.75
C ASP A 233 -2.35 -18.80 -4.54
N ASN A 234 -1.39 -18.40 -3.70
CA ASN A 234 -1.57 -17.41 -2.63
C ASN A 234 -1.77 -15.96 -3.16
N CYS A 235 -1.60 -15.74 -4.47
CA CYS A 235 -1.82 -14.46 -5.14
C CYS A 235 -0.94 -13.30 -4.65
N PHE A 236 0.24 -13.55 -4.08
CA PHE A 236 1.14 -12.45 -3.70
C PHE A 236 1.56 -11.55 -4.87
N PHE A 237 1.49 -12.04 -6.11
CA PHE A 237 1.75 -11.24 -7.31
C PHE A 237 0.78 -10.06 -7.48
N VAL A 238 -0.40 -10.06 -6.83
CA VAL A 238 -1.32 -8.89 -6.81
C VAL A 238 -1.26 -8.09 -5.51
N TYR A 239 -0.37 -8.42 -4.56
CA TYR A 239 -0.29 -7.76 -3.25
C TYR A 239 -0.22 -6.23 -3.41
N ARG A 240 0.72 -5.72 -4.22
CA ARG A 240 0.87 -4.27 -4.44
C ARG A 240 -0.40 -3.62 -4.98
N MET A 241 -1.12 -4.31 -5.87
CA MET A 241 -2.37 -3.82 -6.46
C MET A 241 -3.45 -3.68 -5.38
N VAL A 242 -3.58 -4.68 -4.49
CA VAL A 242 -4.57 -4.66 -3.40
C VAL A 242 -4.21 -3.60 -2.37
N VAL A 243 -2.97 -3.60 -1.87
CA VAL A 243 -2.64 -2.70 -0.77
C VAL A 243 -2.66 -1.25 -1.26
N ALA A 244 -2.13 -0.95 -2.45
CA ALA A 244 -2.15 0.39 -3.02
C ALA A 244 -3.46 0.75 -3.75
N LEU A 245 -4.52 -0.07 -3.67
CA LEU A 245 -5.79 0.15 -4.36
C LEU A 245 -5.61 0.52 -5.84
N PHE A 246 -4.76 -0.22 -6.53
CA PHE A 246 -4.35 -0.03 -7.92
C PHE A 246 -3.64 1.30 -8.25
N ARG A 247 -3.34 2.15 -7.26
CA ARG A 247 -2.70 3.46 -7.51
C ARG A 247 -1.38 3.37 -8.26
N LYS A 248 -0.59 2.32 -8.01
CA LYS A 248 0.70 2.08 -8.69
C LYS A 248 0.56 1.35 -10.03
N GLU A 249 -0.64 0.91 -10.38
CA GLU A 249 -0.92 0.12 -11.61
C GLU A 249 -1.69 0.94 -12.65
N LEU A 250 -2.32 2.03 -12.24
CA LEU A 250 -3.18 2.86 -13.06
C LEU A 250 -2.63 4.28 -13.17
N LYS A 251 -2.93 4.95 -14.28
CA LYS A 251 -2.68 6.39 -14.41
C LYS A 251 -3.55 7.16 -13.41
N PHE A 252 -3.18 8.42 -13.18
CA PHE A 252 -3.89 9.32 -12.26
C PHE A 252 -5.42 9.34 -12.48
N GLU A 253 -5.87 9.70 -13.70
CA GLU A 253 -7.31 9.75 -14.03
C GLU A 253 -8.01 8.39 -13.88
N GLN A 254 -7.33 7.30 -14.26
CA GLN A 254 -7.88 5.95 -14.14
C GLN A 254 -8.05 5.54 -12.69
N THR A 255 -7.13 5.96 -11.82
CA THR A 255 -7.22 5.73 -10.38
C THR A 255 -8.42 6.46 -9.81
N LEU A 256 -8.59 7.75 -10.13
CA LEU A 256 -9.72 8.54 -9.67
C LEU A 256 -11.05 7.94 -10.11
N CYS A 257 -11.19 7.58 -11.39
CA CYS A 257 -12.40 6.96 -11.92
C CYS A 257 -12.72 5.61 -11.25
N LEU A 258 -11.70 4.75 -11.07
CA LEU A 258 -11.90 3.48 -10.35
C LEU A 258 -12.39 3.75 -8.92
N TRP A 259 -11.78 4.71 -8.25
CA TRP A 259 -12.08 5.06 -6.88
C TRP A 259 -13.48 5.67 -6.72
N GLU A 260 -13.90 6.58 -7.60
CA GLU A 260 -15.27 7.10 -7.65
C GLU A 260 -16.30 5.96 -7.70
N VAL A 261 -16.06 4.94 -8.55
CA VAL A 261 -16.93 3.77 -8.66
C VAL A 261 -16.87 2.90 -7.40
N MET A 262 -15.68 2.63 -6.87
CA MET A 262 -15.51 1.84 -5.65
C MET A 262 -16.17 2.49 -4.42
N TRP A 263 -16.38 3.80 -4.46
CA TRP A 263 -16.87 4.57 -3.31
C TRP A 263 -18.35 4.97 -3.43
N ALA A 264 -18.98 4.74 -4.58
CA ALA A 264 -20.39 5.02 -4.86
C ALA A 264 -21.40 4.12 -4.11
N ASP A 265 -20.91 3.21 -3.26
CA ASP A 265 -21.69 2.44 -2.28
C ASP A 265 -22.51 3.31 -1.30
#